data_AF-A0A0K2H3L7-F1
#
_entry.id   AF-A0A0K2H3L7-F1
#
_cell.length_a   1.000
_cell.length_b   1.000
_cell.length_c   1.000
_cell.angle_alpha   90.00
_cell.angle_beta   90.00
_cell.angle_gamma   90.00
#
_symmetry.space_group_name_H-M   'P 1'
#
loop_
_entity.id
_entity.type
_entity.pdbx_description
1 polymer ?
#
loop_
_entity_poly.entity_id
_entity_poly.type
_entity_poly.pdbx_seq_one_letter_code
_entity_poly.pdbx_strand_id
1 'polypeptide(L)'
;MSLPTLETTYDKDDPTQFMLWAWVKLTTGKGDFGVPEETAAELSQIFWRRGFRHHPELQMEFYKPPFDGAGWWQGQAGLWLPADEPGVPPEDVVSRPAEIDVIMAALTPEQKTALRKKLHEEGQ
;
A
#
# COMPACT_ATOMS: atom_id res chain seq x y z
N MET A 1 -2.95 -10.63 -8.47
CA MET A 1 -3.48 -9.30 -8.16
C MET A 1 -2.97 -8.96 -6.78
N SER A 2 -1.98 -8.08 -6.69
CA SER A 2 -1.51 -7.56 -5.41
C SER A 2 -2.63 -6.73 -4.79
N LEU A 3 -2.82 -6.83 -3.48
CA LEU A 3 -3.76 -5.95 -2.79
C LEU A 3 -3.24 -4.52 -2.88
N PRO A 4 -4.14 -3.53 -2.89
CA PRO A 4 -3.74 -2.14 -2.93
C PRO A 4 -2.95 -1.81 -1.66
N THR A 5 -1.63 -1.66 -1.78
CA THR A 5 -0.82 -0.93 -0.81
C THR A 5 -1.01 0.58 -1.08
N LEU A 6 -0.72 1.43 -0.09
CA LEU A 6 -0.78 2.88 -0.30
C LEU A 6 0.10 3.32 -1.49
N GLU A 7 1.23 2.66 -1.73
CA GLU A 7 2.10 2.87 -2.89
C GLU A 7 1.39 2.59 -4.23
N THR A 8 0.56 1.55 -4.30
CA THR A 8 -0.18 1.21 -5.53
C THR A 8 -1.47 2.04 -5.71
N THR A 9 -1.82 2.84 -4.70
CA THR A 9 -3.02 3.68 -4.71
C THR A 9 -2.75 5.03 -5.40
N TYR A 10 -1.50 5.47 -5.42
CA TYR A 10 -1.10 6.75 -6.01
C TYR A 10 -0.39 6.56 -7.35
N ASP A 11 -0.66 7.49 -8.28
CA ASP A 11 0.01 7.50 -9.57
C ASP A 11 1.45 8.02 -9.44
N LYS A 12 2.42 7.15 -9.71
CA LYS A 12 3.86 7.47 -9.68
C LYS A 12 4.29 8.46 -10.77
N ASP A 13 3.50 8.60 -11.83
CA ASP A 13 3.78 9.49 -12.97
C ASP A 13 3.03 10.83 -12.85
N ASP A 14 2.17 10.99 -11.84
CA ASP A 14 1.52 12.25 -11.49
C ASP A 14 2.39 13.06 -10.50
N PRO A 15 2.84 14.28 -10.88
CA PRO A 15 3.61 15.19 -10.02
C PRO A 15 2.96 15.50 -8.66
N THR A 16 1.64 15.39 -8.55
CA THR A 16 0.89 15.68 -7.33
C THR A 16 0.78 14.46 -6.41
N GLN A 17 0.93 13.24 -6.95
CA GLN A 17 0.65 12.00 -6.22
C GLN A 17 1.86 11.11 -5.96
N PHE A 18 2.94 11.21 -6.75
CA PHE A 18 4.00 10.20 -6.78
C PHE A 18 4.68 9.87 -5.43
N MET A 19 4.58 10.76 -4.43
CA MET A 19 5.15 10.54 -3.10
C MET A 19 4.15 10.65 -1.95
N LEU A 20 2.84 10.71 -2.20
CA LEU A 20 1.84 10.88 -1.12
C LEU A 20 1.93 9.76 -0.06
N TRP A 21 2.11 8.52 -0.51
CA TRP A 21 2.27 7.35 0.36
C TRP A 21 3.49 7.44 1.30
N ALA A 22 4.56 8.12 0.89
CA ALA A 22 5.81 8.17 1.65
C ALA A 22 5.72 9.04 2.92
N TRP A 23 4.66 9.85 3.06
CA TRP A 23 4.43 10.68 4.24
C TRP A 23 3.65 9.97 5.36
N VAL A 24 3.17 8.76 5.10
CA VAL A 24 2.36 7.99 6.05
C VAL A 24 3.25 7.53 7.20
N LYS A 25 2.84 7.83 8.44
CA LYS A 25 3.51 7.40 9.67
C LYS A 25 5.04 7.59 9.62
N LEU A 26 5.47 8.81 9.31
CA LEU A 26 6.88 9.19 9.43
C LEU A 26 7.27 9.25 10.90
N THR A 27 7.67 8.11 11.45
CA THR A 27 8.17 8.00 12.82
C THR A 27 9.67 8.23 12.84
N THR A 28 10.12 9.16 13.68
CA THR A 28 11.54 9.33 14.01
C THR A 28 11.78 8.94 15.46
N GLY A 29 13.04 8.80 15.88
CA GLY A 29 13.38 8.63 17.30
C GLY A 29 12.94 9.79 18.21
N LYS A 30 12.32 10.84 17.65
CA LYS A 30 11.77 12.00 18.36
C LYS A 30 10.23 12.03 18.37
N GLY A 31 9.57 11.05 17.75
CA GLY A 31 8.12 10.96 17.65
C GLY A 31 7.60 10.88 16.22
N ASP A 32 6.28 10.78 16.12
CA ASP A 32 5.54 10.66 14.87
C ASP A 32 5.28 12.04 14.24
N PHE A 33 5.53 12.13 12.94
CA PHE A 33 5.26 13.31 12.14
C PHE A 33 4.14 13.02 11.15
N GLY A 34 3.01 13.71 11.32
CA GLY A 34 1.89 13.67 10.38
C GLY A 34 1.96 14.86 9.43
N VAL A 35 1.85 14.60 8.13
CA VAL A 35 1.71 15.64 7.10
C VAL A 35 0.27 15.61 6.60
N PRO A 36 -0.48 16.73 6.66
CA PRO A 36 -1.79 16.83 6.02
C PRO A 36 -1.69 16.55 4.52
N GLU A 37 -2.71 15.93 3.93
CA GLU A 37 -2.70 15.50 2.53
C GLU A 37 -2.42 16.66 1.55
N GLU A 38 -3.02 17.83 1.77
CA GLU A 38 -2.78 19.03 0.96
C GLU A 38 -1.29 19.44 0.98
N THR A 39 -0.67 19.45 2.16
CA THR A 39 0.77 19.73 2.30
C THR A 39 1.63 18.63 1.65
N ALA A 40 1.24 17.36 1.76
CA ALA A 40 1.95 16.26 1.11
C ALA A 40 1.90 16.38 -0.43
N ALA A 41 0.77 16.80 -0.99
CA ALA A 41 0.60 17.04 -2.42
C ALA A 41 1.44 18.23 -2.91
N GLU A 42 1.50 19.32 -2.13
CA GLU A 42 2.39 20.45 -2.43
C GLU A 42 3.88 20.04 -2.42
N LEU A 43 4.29 19.27 -1.41
CA LEU A 43 5.63 18.73 -1.30
C LEU A 43 5.95 17.81 -2.48
N SER A 44 5.03 16.94 -2.87
CA SER A 44 5.12 16.11 -4.08
C SER A 44 5.50 16.97 -5.29
N GLN A 45 4.71 17.99 -5.60
CA GLN A 45 5.02 18.85 -6.75
C GLN A 45 6.38 19.55 -6.65
N ILE A 46 6.80 19.97 -5.45
CA ILE A 46 8.12 20.57 -5.21
C ILE A 46 9.23 19.57 -5.55
N PHE A 47 9.16 18.34 -5.04
CA PHE A 47 10.16 17.30 -5.30
C PHE A 47 10.16 16.85 -6.76
N TRP A 48 8.99 16.77 -7.39
CA TRP A 48 8.89 16.49 -8.82
C TRP A 48 9.64 17.51 -9.67
N ARG A 49 9.42 18.81 -9.41
CA ARG A 49 10.12 19.91 -10.09
C ARG A 49 11.63 19.91 -9.82
N ARG A 50 12.06 19.37 -8.68
CA ARG A 50 13.48 19.15 -8.34
C ARG A 50 14.08 17.90 -9.00
N GLY A 51 13.28 17.15 -9.76
CA GLY A 51 13.73 15.99 -10.53
C GLY A 51 13.60 14.64 -9.81
N PHE A 52 12.96 14.58 -8.64
CA PHE A 52 12.75 13.32 -7.94
C PHE A 52 11.66 12.48 -8.61
N ARG A 53 11.86 11.17 -8.67
CA ARG A 53 10.89 10.17 -9.12
C ARG A 53 10.91 8.99 -8.16
N HIS A 54 9.77 8.33 -8.01
CA HIS A 54 9.72 7.06 -7.31
C HIS A 54 10.22 5.95 -8.23
N HIS A 55 11.12 5.13 -7.69
CA HIS A 55 11.69 3.94 -8.33
C HIS A 55 11.27 2.72 -7.49
N PRO A 56 10.10 2.12 -7.78
CA PRO A 56 9.61 0.96 -7.02
C PRO A 56 10.63 -0.18 -6.93
N GLU A 57 11.43 -0.37 -7.98
CA GLU A 57 12.49 -1.36 -8.07
C GLU A 57 13.67 -1.14 -7.11
N LEU A 58 13.77 0.04 -6.49
CA LEU A 58 14.82 0.38 -5.52
C LEU A 58 14.30 0.48 -4.08
N GLN A 59 13.01 0.21 -3.87
CA GLN A 59 12.38 0.42 -2.57
C GLN A 59 12.77 -0.65 -1.56
N MET A 60 13.14 -0.22 -0.34
CA MET A 60 13.62 -1.10 0.73
C MET A 60 12.70 -1.16 1.95
N GLU A 61 11.66 -0.34 2.00
CA GLU A 61 10.69 -0.31 3.10
C GLU A 61 9.29 -0.26 2.52
N PHE A 62 8.36 -1.01 3.10
CA PHE A 62 7.00 -1.14 2.60
C PHE A 62 6.00 -0.97 3.74
N TYR A 63 4.91 -0.28 3.47
CA TYR A 63 3.89 -0.02 4.47
C TYR A 63 2.89 -1.17 4.60
N LYS A 64 2.80 -1.75 5.79
CA LYS A 64 1.74 -2.69 6.22
C LYS A 64 0.62 -1.91 6.90
N PRO A 65 -0.60 -1.85 6.32
CA PRO A 65 -1.75 -1.25 6.97
C PRO A 65 -2.10 -1.94 8.30
N PRO A 66 -2.89 -1.29 9.18
CA PRO A 66 -3.47 -1.96 10.34
C PRO A 66 -4.22 -3.22 9.91
N PHE A 67 -4.14 -4.27 10.73
CA PHE A 67 -4.83 -5.55 10.51
C PHE A 67 -5.46 -6.05 11.79
N ASP A 68 -6.50 -6.88 11.65
CA ASP A 68 -7.22 -7.44 12.80
C ASP A 68 -6.32 -8.34 13.64
N GLY A 69 -6.37 -8.15 14.97
CA GLY A 69 -5.51 -8.86 15.92
C GLY A 69 -4.16 -8.20 16.19
N ALA A 70 -3.85 -7.06 15.57
CA ALA A 70 -2.67 -6.26 15.94
C ALA A 70 -2.76 -5.83 17.42
N GLY A 71 -1.73 -6.15 18.20
CA GLY A 71 -1.63 -5.70 19.59
C GLY A 71 -1.60 -4.17 19.66
N TRP A 72 -2.01 -3.59 20.80
CA TRP A 72 -2.01 -2.14 21.02
C TRP A 72 -0.64 -1.47 20.73
N TRP A 73 0.44 -2.22 20.87
CA TRP A 73 1.82 -1.82 20.56
C TRP A 73 2.18 -1.91 19.05
N GLN A 74 1.59 -2.87 18.31
CA GLN A 74 1.78 -3.01 16.85
C GLN A 74 0.85 -2.08 16.04
N GLY A 75 -0.01 -1.33 16.74
CA GLY A 75 -0.50 -0.03 16.31
C GLY A 75 -1.71 -0.08 15.39
N GLN A 76 -2.78 0.57 15.82
CA GLN A 76 -3.98 0.86 15.01
C GLN A 76 -3.71 1.74 13.77
N ALA A 77 -2.45 2.09 13.50
CA ALA A 77 -2.02 3.01 12.47
C ALA A 77 -0.99 2.41 11.48
N GLY A 78 -0.80 1.07 11.45
CA GLY A 78 0.07 0.39 10.48
C GLY A 78 1.57 0.52 10.79
N LEU A 79 2.44 -0.11 9.99
CA LEU A 79 3.88 -0.24 10.24
C LEU A 79 4.65 -0.20 8.93
N TRP A 80 5.82 0.44 8.92
CA TRP A 80 6.81 0.25 7.86
C TRP A 80 7.65 -0.97 8.17
N LEU A 81 7.75 -1.88 7.20
CA LEU A 81 8.54 -3.10 7.31
C LEU A 81 9.70 -3.05 6.32
N PRO A 82 10.93 -3.37 6.75
CA PRO A 82 12.08 -3.46 5.86
C PRO A 82 11.97 -4.67 4.94
N ALA A 83 12.47 -4.54 3.73
CA ALA A 83 12.65 -5.63 2.77
C ALA A 83 14.08 -6.17 2.79
N ASP A 84 14.21 -7.46 2.51
CA ASP A 84 15.52 -8.11 2.33
C ASP A 84 16.15 -7.79 0.97
N GLU A 85 15.32 -7.58 -0.05
CA GLU A 85 15.73 -7.27 -1.43
C GLU A 85 14.98 -6.02 -1.95
N PRO A 86 15.65 -5.17 -2.75
CA PRO A 86 15.04 -3.96 -3.30
C PRO A 86 13.89 -4.29 -4.25
N GLY A 87 12.77 -3.59 -4.07
CA GLY A 87 11.56 -3.75 -4.90
C GLY A 87 10.78 -5.03 -4.64
N VAL A 88 11.19 -5.86 -3.66
CA VAL A 88 10.48 -7.08 -3.27
C VAL A 88 9.79 -6.84 -1.92
N PRO A 89 8.45 -6.75 -1.88
CA PRO A 89 7.73 -6.57 -0.63
C PRO A 89 7.93 -7.77 0.32
N PRO A 90 8.10 -7.54 1.64
CA PRO A 90 8.11 -8.61 2.64
C PRO A 90 6.80 -9.41 2.60
N GLU A 91 6.87 -10.72 2.88
CA GLU A 91 5.68 -11.59 2.93
C GLU A 91 4.60 -11.01 3.86
N ASP A 92 5.02 -10.45 4.99
CA ASP A 92 4.14 -9.85 5.99
C ASP A 92 3.37 -8.60 5.52
N VAL A 93 3.86 -7.91 4.49
CA VAL A 93 3.18 -6.74 3.88
C VAL A 93 2.10 -7.19 2.89
N VAL A 94 2.31 -8.33 2.23
CA VAL A 94 1.34 -8.94 1.34
C VAL A 94 0.25 -9.57 2.20
N SER A 95 -0.65 -8.73 2.71
CA SER A 95 -1.75 -9.15 3.58
C SER A 95 -2.82 -9.87 2.77
N ARG A 96 -2.52 -11.01 2.15
CA ARG A 96 -3.54 -11.89 1.55
C ARG A 96 -4.57 -12.16 2.64
N PRO A 97 -5.80 -11.61 2.57
CA PRO A 97 -6.73 -11.81 3.68
C PRO A 97 -6.99 -13.30 3.69
N ALA A 98 -6.66 -13.97 4.81
CA ALA A 98 -6.99 -15.37 4.99
C ALA A 98 -8.50 -15.60 4.73
N GLU A 99 -9.32 -14.58 4.97
CA GLU A 99 -10.73 -14.52 4.63
C GLU A 99 -11.02 -14.65 3.13
N ILE A 100 -10.23 -14.04 2.23
CA ILE A 100 -10.39 -14.23 0.79
C ILE A 100 -10.09 -15.67 0.42
N ASP A 101 -9.05 -16.28 0.98
CA ASP A 101 -8.73 -17.67 0.67
C ASP A 101 -9.80 -18.63 1.25
N VAL A 102 -10.36 -18.34 2.42
CA VAL A 102 -11.48 -19.08 3.01
C VAL A 102 -12.76 -18.92 2.18
N ILE A 103 -13.11 -17.70 1.77
CA ILE A 103 -14.26 -17.42 0.91
C ILE A 103 -14.06 -18.11 -0.44
N MET A 104 -12.89 -17.98 -1.05
CA MET A 104 -12.54 -18.64 -2.31
C MET A 104 -12.51 -20.17 -2.16
N ALA A 105 -12.15 -20.73 -1.01
CA ALA A 105 -12.26 -22.16 -0.77
C ALA A 105 -13.72 -22.62 -0.62
N ALA A 106 -14.58 -21.78 -0.02
CA ALA A 106 -16.00 -22.06 0.18
C ALA A 106 -16.87 -21.91 -1.09
N LEU A 107 -16.39 -21.19 -2.10
CA LEU A 107 -17.12 -21.01 -3.36
C LEU A 107 -17.02 -22.24 -4.28
N THR A 108 -18.15 -22.61 -4.89
CA THR A 108 -18.19 -23.66 -5.93
C THR A 108 -17.51 -23.18 -7.23
N PRO A 109 -17.11 -24.11 -8.13
CA PRO A 109 -16.54 -23.76 -9.43
C PRO A 109 -17.42 -22.82 -10.26
N GLU A 110 -18.74 -23.00 -10.21
CA GLU A 110 -19.71 -22.16 -10.91
C GLU A 110 -19.76 -20.74 -10.34
N GLN A 111 -19.74 -20.61 -9.01
CA GLN A 111 -19.74 -19.31 -8.33
C GLN A 111 -18.44 -18.54 -8.59
N LYS A 112 -17.29 -19.21 -8.63
CA LYS A 112 -16.01 -18.58 -9.04
C LYS A 112 -16.05 -18.07 -10.46
N THR A 113 -16.69 -18.81 -11.37
CA THR A 113 -16.82 -18.44 -12.78
C THR A 113 -17.75 -17.23 -12.94
N ALA A 114 -18.87 -17.21 -12.22
CA ALA A 114 -19.78 -16.08 -12.18
C ALA A 114 -19.12 -14.82 -11.59
N LEU A 115 -18.35 -14.98 -10.50
CA LEU A 115 -17.61 -13.89 -9.87
C LEU A 115 -16.57 -13.29 -10.82
N ARG A 116 -15.81 -14.12 -11.56
CA ARG A 116 -14.85 -13.66 -12.58
C ARG A 116 -15.52 -12.87 -13.70
N LYS A 117 -16.69 -13.34 -14.17
CA LYS A 117 -17.45 -12.67 -15.21
C LYS A 117 -17.91 -11.28 -14.73
N LYS A 118 -18.44 -11.20 -13.51
CA LYS A 118 -18.93 -9.94 -12.93
C LYS A 118 -17.81 -8.93 -12.68
N LEU A 119 -16.67 -9.37 -12.17
CA LEU A 119 -15.48 -8.51 -11.98
C LEU A 119 -14.90 -7.99 -13.31
N HIS A 120 -15.06 -8.73 -14.41
CA HIS A 120 -14.64 -8.28 -15.73
C HIS A 120 -15.61 -7.25 -16.33
N GLU A 121 -16.90 -7.36 -16.01
CA GLU A 121 -17.95 -6.42 -16.43
C GLU A 121 -17.92 -5.11 -15.61
N GLU A 122 -17.54 -5.16 -14.33
CA GLU A 122 -17.44 -3.98 -13.45
C GLU A 122 -16.09 -3.23 -13.57
N GLY A 123 -15.11 -3.81 -14.29
CA GLY A 123 -13.77 -3.22 -14.51
C GLY A 123 -13.60 -2.47 -15.84
N GLN A 124 -14.69 -2.18 -16.55
CA GLN A 124 -14.75 -1.30 -17.75
C GLN A 124 -15.40 0.04 -17.39
#